data_AF-A0A846BFD6-F1
#
_entry.id   AF-A0A846BFD6-F1
#
_cell.length_a   1.000
_cell.length_b   1.000
_cell.length_c   1.000
_cell.angle_alpha   90.00
_cell.angle_beta   90.00
_cell.angle_gamma   90.00
#
_symmetry.space_group_name_H-M   'P 1'
#
loop_
_entity.id
_entity.type
_entity.pdbx_description
1 polymer ?
#
loop_
_entity_poly.entity_id
_entity_poly.type
_entity_poly.pdbx_seq_one_letter_code
_entity_poly.pdbx_strand_id
1 'polypeptide(L)'
;VDYSARIQTVSQETNPRYYNLLQHFEQKTGCGVLVNTSFNVRGEPIVCTPKDAYRCFMRTNMDYLVLENFLLTKNNQPPWIDKQSEQVILD
;
A
#
# COMPACT_ATOMS: atom_id res chain seq x y z
N VAL A 1 27.26 0.51 2.83
CA VAL A 1 26.25 0.29 1.77
C VAL A 1 26.96 -0.45 0.65
N ASP A 2 26.50 -1.65 0.27
CA ASP A 2 27.20 -2.57 -0.63
C ASP A 2 26.63 -2.61 -2.07
N TYR A 3 25.69 -1.71 -2.38
CA TYR A 3 25.01 -1.61 -3.68
C TYR A 3 24.18 -2.83 -4.09
N SER A 4 23.86 -3.72 -3.15
CA SER A 4 22.97 -4.87 -3.41
C SER A 4 21.49 -4.48 -3.37
N ALA A 5 20.65 -5.24 -4.07
CA ALA A 5 19.19 -5.09 -4.05
C ALA A 5 18.50 -6.45 -4.19
N ARG A 6 17.29 -6.59 -3.63
CA ARG A 6 16.40 -7.75 -3.85
C ARG A 6 15.39 -7.40 -4.93
N ILE A 7 15.70 -7.77 -6.16
CA ILE A 7 14.91 -7.38 -7.33
C ILE A 7 13.72 -8.33 -7.52
N GLN A 8 12.55 -7.74 -7.77
CA GLN A 8 11.39 -8.42 -8.34
C GLN A 8 11.18 -7.88 -9.75
N THR A 9 11.26 -8.75 -10.76
CA THR A 9 10.89 -8.40 -12.13
C THR A 9 9.39 -8.61 -12.33
N VAL A 10 8.77 -7.72 -13.10
CA VAL A 10 7.35 -7.77 -13.45
C VAL A 10 7.25 -7.82 -14.97
N SER A 11 6.53 -8.80 -15.51
CA SER A 11 6.32 -8.93 -16.96
C SER A 11 4.90 -8.55 -17.35
N GLN A 12 4.74 -8.08 -18.59
CA GLN A 12 3.42 -7.70 -19.11
C GLN A 12 2.47 -8.89 -19.21
N GLU A 13 2.98 -10.08 -19.50
CA GLU A 13 2.21 -11.31 -19.66
C GLU A 13 1.66 -11.83 -18.32
N THR A 14 2.41 -11.64 -17.23
CA THR A 14 2.08 -12.18 -15.91
C THR A 14 1.32 -11.19 -15.02
N ASN A 15 1.62 -9.89 -15.14
CA ASN A 15 0.96 -8.85 -14.36
C ASN A 15 0.84 -7.54 -15.15
N PRO A 16 -0.07 -7.47 -16.14
CA PRO A 16 -0.15 -6.34 -17.06
C PRO A 16 -0.47 -5.02 -16.34
N ARG A 17 -1.29 -5.03 -15.28
CA ARG A 17 -1.60 -3.81 -14.52
C ARG A 17 -0.37 -3.26 -13.81
N TYR A 18 0.40 -4.10 -13.14
CA TYR A 18 1.59 -3.63 -12.44
C TYR A 18 2.72 -3.25 -13.40
N TYR A 19 2.85 -3.97 -14.52
CA TYR A 19 3.75 -3.59 -15.60
C TYR A 19 3.42 -2.20 -16.15
N ASN A 20 2.15 -1.94 -16.47
CA ASN A 20 1.71 -0.64 -16.98
C ASN A 20 1.97 0.48 -15.96
N LEU A 21 1.80 0.21 -14.65
CA LEU A 21 2.14 1.18 -13.60
C LEU A 21 3.62 1.55 -13.65
N LEU A 22 4.52 0.56 -13.71
CA LEU A 22 5.96 0.78 -13.78
C LEU A 22 6.35 1.54 -15.05
N GLN A 23 5.75 1.19 -16.19
CA GLN A 23 6.00 1.87 -17.48
C GLN A 23 5.59 3.35 -17.42
N HIS A 24 4.40 3.67 -16.90
CA HIS A 24 3.96 5.06 -16.75
C HIS A 24 4.80 5.83 -15.72
N PHE A 25 5.27 5.15 -14.68
CA PHE A 25 6.18 5.73 -13.69
C PHE A 25 7.55 6.06 -14.32
N GLU A 26 8.10 5.16 -15.13
CA GLU A 26 9.33 5.39 -15.90
C GLU A 26 9.20 6.58 -16.86
N GLN A 27 8.12 6.63 -17.65
CA GLN A 27 7.86 7.74 -18.58
C GLN A 27 7.83 9.10 -17.89
N LYS A 28 7.35 9.16 -16.64
CA LYS A 28 7.25 10.40 -15.86
C LYS A 28 8.52 10.78 -15.11
N THR A 29 9.31 9.80 -14.70
CA THR A 29 10.42 10.01 -13.74
C THR A 29 11.81 9.67 -14.30
N GLY A 30 11.87 8.96 -15.43
CA GLY A 30 13.10 8.37 -15.96
C GLY A 30 13.58 7.12 -15.20
N CYS A 31 12.80 6.62 -14.22
CA CYS A 31 13.16 5.45 -13.41
C CYS A 31 12.02 4.43 -13.40
N GLY A 32 12.25 3.21 -13.88
CA GLY A 32 11.27 2.12 -13.93
C GLY A 32 11.20 1.25 -12.68
N VAL A 33 11.60 1.77 -11.51
CA VAL A 33 11.69 0.99 -10.27
C VAL A 33 10.89 1.64 -9.15
N LEU A 34 10.10 0.83 -8.44
CA LEU A 34 9.37 1.21 -7.24
C LEU A 34 9.80 0.36 -6.05
N VAL A 35 9.72 0.92 -4.84
CA VAL A 35 9.87 0.16 -3.61
C VAL A 35 8.57 -0.64 -3.39
N ASN A 36 8.70 -1.96 -3.39
CA ASN A 36 7.61 -2.87 -3.04
C ASN A 36 7.80 -3.37 -1.60
N THR A 37 6.87 -3.05 -0.72
CA THR A 37 6.87 -3.50 0.69
C THR A 37 5.52 -4.13 1.03
N SER A 38 5.48 -4.91 2.11
CA SER A 38 4.25 -5.53 2.58
C SER A 38 3.20 -4.48 2.92
N PHE A 39 1.98 -4.68 2.41
CA PHE A 39 0.85 -3.84 2.80
C PHE A 39 0.26 -4.37 4.12
N ASN A 40 0.81 -3.88 5.23
CA ASN A 40 0.38 -4.16 6.60
C ASN A 40 0.89 -3.07 7.56
N VAL A 41 0.46 -3.15 8.83
CA VAL A 41 1.11 -2.48 9.95
C VAL A 41 1.96 -3.48 10.73
N ARG A 42 2.94 -2.98 11.49
CA ARG A 42 3.85 -3.83 12.27
C ARG A 42 3.04 -4.72 13.23
N GLY A 43 3.25 -6.03 13.14
CA GLY A 43 2.57 -7.03 13.97
C GLY A 43 1.28 -7.58 13.37
N GLU A 44 0.82 -7.08 12.22
CA GLU A 44 -0.35 -7.59 11.51
C GLU A 44 0.04 -8.37 10.22
N PRO A 45 -0.77 -9.35 9.79
CA PRO A 45 -0.58 -10.03 8.51
C PRO A 45 -0.79 -9.07 7.33
N ILE A 46 -0.34 -9.49 6.14
CA ILE A 46 -0.66 -8.79 4.89
C ILE A 46 -2.19 -8.77 4.72
N VAL A 47 -2.72 -7.62 4.27
CA VAL A 47 -4.15 -7.45 4.04
C VAL A 47 -4.70 -8.46 3.03
N CYS A 48 -5.90 -8.98 3.28
CA CYS A 48 -6.53 -10.00 2.43
C CYS A 48 -7.91 -9.57 1.91
N THR A 49 -8.58 -8.65 2.59
CA THR A 49 -9.89 -8.13 2.19
C THR A 49 -9.86 -6.62 1.96
N PRO A 50 -10.79 -6.04 1.17
CA PRO A 50 -10.92 -4.59 1.04
C PRO A 50 -11.10 -3.88 2.39
N LYS A 51 -11.78 -4.52 3.34
CA LYS A 51 -11.96 -4.00 4.70
C LYS A 51 -10.64 -3.94 5.47
N ASP A 52 -9.77 -4.94 5.32
CA ASP A 52 -8.45 -4.95 5.95
C ASP A 52 -7.53 -3.91 5.31
N ALA A 53 -7.54 -3.79 3.98
CA ALA A 53 -6.80 -2.77 3.25
C ALA A 53 -7.23 -1.35 3.67
N TYR A 54 -8.54 -1.09 3.78
CA TYR A 54 -9.04 0.20 4.26
C TYR A 54 -8.64 0.48 5.70
N ARG A 55 -8.74 -0.51 6.60
CA ARG A 55 -8.31 -0.37 8.00
C ARG A 55 -6.82 -0.07 8.11
N CYS A 56 -5.98 -0.84 7.42
CA CYS A 56 -4.54 -0.64 7.37
C CYS A 56 -4.19 0.74 6.79
N PHE A 57 -4.87 1.13 5.70
CA PHE A 57 -4.74 2.47 5.13
C PHE A 57 -5.07 3.53 6.17
N MET A 58 -6.23 3.49 6.82
CA MET A 58 -6.65 4.49 7.81
C MET A 58 -5.72 4.60 9.02
N ARG A 59 -5.06 3.51 9.44
CA ARG A 59 -4.11 3.47 10.56
C ARG A 59 -2.67 3.88 10.20
N THR A 60 -2.37 4.11 8.92
CA THR A 60 -1.03 4.50 8.44
C THR A 60 -1.03 5.91 7.86
N ASN A 61 0.17 6.46 7.63
CA ASN A 61 0.37 7.76 6.98
C ASN A 61 0.41 7.66 5.44
N MET A 62 -0.21 6.64 4.84
CA MET A 62 -0.32 6.53 3.39
C MET A 62 -1.26 7.60 2.84
N ASP A 63 -0.89 8.23 1.72
CA ASP A 63 -1.68 9.29 1.09
C ASP A 63 -2.87 8.75 0.28
N TYR A 64 -2.65 7.64 -0.41
CA TYR A 64 -3.60 7.04 -1.35
C TYR A 64 -3.74 5.54 -1.14
N LEU A 65 -4.97 5.04 -1.31
CA LEU A 65 -5.28 3.63 -1.41
C LEU A 65 -5.97 3.36 -2.75
N VAL A 66 -5.36 2.52 -3.57
CA VAL A 66 -5.95 2.00 -4.81
C VAL A 66 -6.54 0.62 -4.52
N LEU A 67 -7.85 0.49 -4.64
CA LEU A 67 -8.58 -0.77 -4.55
C LEU A 67 -9.28 -1.02 -5.88
N GLU A 68 -8.68 -1.85 -6.73
CA GLU A 68 -9.19 -2.11 -8.07
C GLU A 68 -9.43 -0.81 -8.86
N ASN A 69 -10.69 -0.45 -9.08
CA ASN A 69 -11.11 0.75 -9.83
C ASN A 69 -11.44 1.94 -8.93
N PHE A 70 -11.15 1.85 -7.62
CA PHE A 70 -11.39 2.89 -6.64
C PHE A 70 -10.07 3.50 -6.17
N LEU A 71 -10.01 4.82 -6.14
CA LEU A 71 -8.92 5.59 -5.55
C LEU A 71 -9.47 6.36 -4.34
N LEU A 72 -8.96 6.03 -3.17
CA LEU A 72 -9.27 6.72 -1.93
C LEU A 72 -8.10 7.64 -1.59
N THR A 73 -8.40 8.89 -1.30
CA THR A 73 -7.43 9.86 -0.77
C THR A 73 -7.61 9.97 0.73
N LYS A 74 -6.51 10.05 1.49
CA LYS A 74 -6.57 10.15 2.95
C LYS A 74 -7.42 11.33 3.41
N ASN A 75 -7.27 12.48 2.75
CA ASN A 75 -7.95 13.72 3.09
C ASN A 75 -9.47 13.70 2.86
N ASN A 76 -9.97 12.77 2.05
CA ASN A 76 -11.41 12.63 1.79
C ASN A 76 -12.08 11.57 2.67
N GLN A 77 -11.33 10.94 3.59
CA GLN A 77 -11.89 9.93 4.48
C GLN A 77 -12.40 10.57 5.78
N PRO A 78 -13.47 10.00 6.38
CA PRO A 78 -13.91 10.46 7.69
C PRO A 78 -12.81 10.25 8.76
N PRO A 79 -12.84 11.01 9.86
CA PRO A 79 -11.95 10.77 11.00
C PRO A 79 -11.98 9.31 11.42
N TRP A 80 -10.79 8.71 11.57
CA TRP A 80 -10.68 7.33 12.03
C TRP A 80 -10.69 7.29 13.55
N ILE A 81 -11.68 6.60 14.12
CA ILE A 81 -11.76 6.33 15.55
C ILE A 81 -11.30 4.89 15.76
N ASP A 82 -10.12 4.73 16.35
CA ASP A 82 -9.59 3.39 16.64
C ASP A 82 -10.31 2.83 17.87
N LYS A 83 -11.23 1.89 17.67
CA LYS A 83 -11.96 1.25 18.79
C LYS A 83 -11.06 0.34 19.64
N GLN A 84 -9.83 0.04 19.20
CA GLN A 84 -8.90 -0.78 19.98
C GLN A 84 -8.27 -0.03 21.18
N SER A 85 -8.29 1.31 21.21
CA SER A 85 -7.77 2.06 22.37
C SER A 85 -8.70 2.06 23.59
N GLU A 86 -9.96 1.65 23.45
CA GLU A 86 -10.90 1.56 24.59
C GLU A 86 -10.63 0.33 25.48
N GLN A 87 -9.99 -0.72 24.96
CA GLN A 87 -9.75 -1.95 25.71
C GLN A 87 -8.49 -1.92 26.60
N VAL A 88 -7.63 -0.91 26.47
CA VAL A 88 -6.38 -0.80 27.25
C VAL A 88 -6.58 0.00 28.55
N ILE A 89 -7.77 0.56 28.79
CA ILE A 89 -8.07 1.36 30.01
C ILE A 89 -8.80 0.53 31.09
N LEU A 90 -9.01 -0.78 30.87
CA LEU A 90 -9.74 -1.65 31.82
C LEU A 90 -8.90 -2.77 32.48
N ASP A 91 -7.57 -2.63 32.50
CA ASP A 91 -6.68 -3.45 33.34
C ASP A 91 -6.00 -2.59 34.42
#